data_AF-A0A925DZG0-F1
#
_entry.id   AF-A0A925DZG0-F1
#
_cell.length_a   1.000
_cell.length_b   1.000
_cell.length_c   1.000
_cell.angle_alpha   90.00
_cell.angle_beta   90.00
_cell.angle_gamma   90.00
#
_symmetry.space_group_name_H-M   'P 1'
#
loop_
_entity.id
_entity.type
_entity.pdbx_description
1 polymer ?
#
loop_
_entity_poly.entity_id
_entity_poly.type
_entity_poly.pdbx_seq_one_letter_code
_entity_poly.pdbx_strand_id
1 'polypeptide(L)'
;KAVEFCLKHAEITSADLEYVVFYEKPLVKFERILLTTLNTFPQSSAVWRESIIAWFKEKLWVKSIIQREVGIKADQVLFCDHHMSHAASAFFASPFKEAAVLTVDGVGEWTTTTLGTAKSVWVGQESQNDSMARNEINLFAEERFPHSIGLLYSAFTAWLGFRVNNGEYKVMGMAPYGTPRYVDKIEKLFRFSQIDGSFHLNTDYFSFHNSATRSFNKRFVELFGEPRQDESDFFTMATNPERVGERAAMERNQHYADVAASIQQVTEDVLIAIARYLHQRTSMNKLVMAGGVALNTRANYRILAETPFDEIYIQPAAGDDGGALGAALWAYHIVCGKPRDWVMPHAYWGQAYSDAECRAFLDSKGVKYQSFEGQQDKLIDFAAESITQQKVIGLHQGRFEWGPRALGNRSIIADPRTEAMKEVVNTKIKFREPFRPFAPVILRERAPEYFNYPDVEKHEAPRYMLMVSPVHEDKQDKIAAVCHLGTGRLQTIERETNPLYYGIIERFGEITGIPVLLNTSFNLRGEPIVNTPREAFNTFSNSDIDMLILGSYLVKK
;
A
#
# COMPACT_ATOMS: atom_id res chain seq x y z
N LYS A 1 -0.13 18.65 12.98
CA LYS A 1 -1.38 18.09 12.39
C LYS A 1 -1.63 16.62 12.72
N ALA A 2 -0.92 15.63 12.15
CA ALA A 2 -1.19 14.21 12.45
C ALA A 2 -0.97 13.88 13.95
N VAL A 3 0.14 14.36 14.52
CA VAL A 3 0.43 14.24 15.97
C VAL A 3 -0.66 14.92 16.81
N GLU A 4 -1.04 16.17 16.49
CA GLU A 4 -2.13 16.89 17.17
C GLU A 4 -3.45 16.12 17.12
N PHE A 5 -3.78 15.52 15.97
CA PHE A 5 -4.96 14.68 15.83
C PHE A 5 -4.89 13.47 16.77
N CYS A 6 -3.76 12.75 16.81
CA CYS A 6 -3.60 11.59 17.68
C CYS A 6 -3.73 11.96 19.17
N LEU A 7 -3.08 13.05 19.60
CA LEU A 7 -3.17 13.54 20.98
C LEU A 7 -4.61 13.92 21.35
N LYS A 8 -5.26 14.71 20.48
CA LYS A 8 -6.66 15.10 20.68
C LYS A 8 -7.60 13.90 20.72
N HIS A 9 -7.41 12.93 19.83
CA HIS A 9 -8.26 11.74 19.73
C HIS A 9 -8.10 10.82 20.95
N ALA A 10 -6.88 10.70 21.47
CA ALA A 10 -6.61 9.94 22.69
C ALA A 10 -6.94 10.72 23.98
N GLU A 11 -7.38 11.98 23.86
CA GLU A 11 -7.67 12.88 24.99
C GLU A 11 -6.48 13.05 25.95
N ILE A 12 -5.26 13.04 25.40
CA ILE A 12 -4.02 13.22 26.14
C ILE A 12 -3.25 14.45 25.66
N THR A 13 -2.34 14.92 26.50
CA THR A 13 -1.41 16.00 26.21
C THR A 13 0.00 15.46 26.00
N SER A 14 0.92 16.32 25.57
CA SER A 14 2.33 15.94 25.47
C SER A 14 2.98 15.60 26.81
N ALA A 15 2.42 16.07 27.94
CA ALA A 15 2.90 15.73 29.27
C ALA A 15 2.58 14.27 29.67
N ASP A 16 1.58 13.66 29.03
CA ASP A 16 1.18 12.27 29.28
C ASP A 16 1.98 11.27 28.43
N LEU A 17 2.78 11.76 27.47
CA LEU A 17 3.64 10.91 26.66
C LEU A 17 4.87 10.46 27.45
N GLU A 18 5.06 9.15 27.56
CA GLU A 18 6.29 8.58 28.11
C GLU A 18 7.46 8.78 27.14
N TYR A 19 7.25 8.45 25.86
CA TYR A 19 8.24 8.60 24.79
C TYR A 19 7.60 9.11 23.49
N VAL A 20 8.41 9.80 22.67
CA VAL A 20 8.15 10.04 21.25
C VAL A 20 9.27 9.41 20.46
N VAL A 21 8.92 8.54 19.51
CA VAL A 21 9.89 7.78 18.73
C VAL A 21 9.88 8.25 17.29
N PHE A 22 11.05 8.59 16.74
CA PHE A 22 11.21 8.81 15.32
C PHE A 22 11.72 7.53 14.67
N TYR A 23 11.11 7.14 13.55
CA TYR A 23 11.30 5.83 12.92
C TYR A 23 12.60 5.67 12.14
N GLU A 24 13.51 6.63 12.20
CA GLU A 24 14.76 6.63 11.43
C GLU A 24 15.86 7.32 12.24
N LYS A 25 17.11 6.87 12.13
CA LYS A 25 18.27 7.55 12.75
C LYS A 25 18.88 8.62 11.83
N PRO A 26 18.73 9.92 12.13
CA PRO A 26 19.16 10.98 11.20
C PRO A 26 20.65 10.97 10.90
N LEU A 27 21.50 10.73 11.90
CA LEU A 27 22.97 10.75 11.72
C LEU A 27 23.46 9.62 10.81
N VAL A 28 22.88 8.42 10.93
CA VAL A 28 23.26 7.26 10.11
C VAL A 28 22.84 7.46 8.66
N LYS A 29 21.65 8.02 8.42
CA LYS A 29 21.21 8.40 7.07
C LYS A 29 22.06 9.54 6.49
N PHE A 30 22.44 10.51 7.30
CA PHE A 30 23.35 11.57 6.87
C PHE A 30 24.71 11.01 6.46
N GLU A 31 25.25 10.08 7.25
CA GLU A 31 26.48 9.35 6.91
C GLU A 31 26.35 8.64 5.55
N ARG A 32 25.24 7.95 5.27
CA ARG A 32 25.00 7.37 3.93
C ARG A 32 25.09 8.39 2.83
N ILE A 33 24.38 9.50 2.95
CA ILE A 33 24.33 10.52 1.92
C ILE A 33 25.73 11.11 1.70
N LEU A 34 26.47 11.36 2.79
CA LEU A 34 27.85 11.82 2.76
C LEU A 34 28.77 10.83 2.04
N LEU A 35 28.82 9.57 2.47
CA LEU A 35 29.72 8.57 1.87
C LEU A 35 29.35 8.27 0.42
N THR A 36 28.05 8.20 0.10
CA THR A 36 27.58 7.98 -1.27
C THR A 36 28.00 9.11 -2.20
N THR A 37 27.80 10.36 -1.78
CA THR A 37 28.17 11.53 -2.58
C THR A 37 29.68 11.65 -2.73
N LEU A 38 30.47 11.38 -1.69
CA LEU A 38 31.93 11.35 -1.78
C LEU A 38 32.44 10.27 -2.73
N ASN A 39 31.90 9.05 -2.66
CA ASN A 39 32.31 7.93 -3.52
C ASN A 39 32.00 8.15 -5.01
N THR A 40 31.03 9.01 -5.31
CA THR A 40 30.56 9.28 -6.68
C THR A 40 30.97 10.67 -7.19
N PHE A 41 31.80 11.38 -6.42
CA PHE A 41 32.33 12.67 -6.82
C PHE A 41 33.25 12.52 -8.05
N PRO A 42 33.23 13.43 -9.04
CA PRO A 42 32.53 14.72 -9.08
C PRO A 42 31.07 14.70 -9.59
N GLN A 43 30.57 13.55 -10.02
CA GLN A 43 29.25 13.42 -10.66
C GLN A 43 28.11 13.83 -9.71
N SER A 44 28.29 13.59 -8.42
CA SER A 44 27.35 13.90 -7.33
C SER A 44 27.43 15.34 -6.79
N SER A 45 28.25 16.23 -7.37
CA SER A 45 28.49 17.59 -6.84
C SER A 45 27.22 18.43 -6.64
N ALA A 46 26.23 18.30 -7.53
CA ALA A 46 24.93 18.97 -7.39
C ALA A 46 24.12 18.39 -6.22
N VAL A 47 24.00 17.06 -6.15
CA VAL A 47 23.31 16.34 -5.07
C VAL A 47 23.93 16.65 -3.71
N TRP A 48 25.26 16.70 -3.66
CA TRP A 48 26.01 17.09 -2.47
C TRP A 48 25.61 18.48 -1.97
N ARG A 49 25.64 19.49 -2.84
CA ARG A 49 25.29 20.87 -2.48
C ARG A 49 23.87 20.96 -1.91
N GLU A 50 22.91 20.36 -2.61
CA GLU A 50 21.49 20.38 -2.19
C GLU A 50 21.27 19.62 -0.89
N SER A 51 21.86 18.43 -0.78
CA SER A 51 21.75 17.59 0.42
C SER A 51 22.34 18.29 1.64
N ILE A 52 23.55 18.85 1.54
CA ILE A 52 24.17 19.56 2.67
C ILE A 52 23.32 20.74 3.13
N ILE A 53 22.76 21.54 2.22
CA ILE A 53 21.88 22.65 2.58
C ILE A 53 20.63 22.16 3.34
N ALA A 54 19.98 21.10 2.86
CA ALA A 54 18.77 20.56 3.50
C ALA A 54 19.08 19.94 4.88
N TRP A 55 20.18 19.20 4.99
CA TRP A 55 20.55 18.47 6.20
C TRP A 55 20.98 19.38 7.34
N PHE A 56 21.78 20.42 7.05
CA PHE A 56 22.21 21.39 8.07
C PHE A 56 21.08 22.30 8.57
N LYS A 57 20.04 22.53 7.76
CA LYS A 57 18.90 23.38 8.16
C LYS A 57 17.86 22.66 9.01
N GLU A 58 17.52 21.43 8.66
CA GLU A 58 16.35 20.76 9.25
C GLU A 58 16.63 19.35 9.75
N LYS A 59 17.22 18.49 8.90
CA LYS A 59 17.22 17.03 9.15
C LYS A 59 18.15 16.59 10.29
N LEU A 60 19.24 17.30 10.56
CA LEU A 60 20.07 17.02 11.74
C LEU A 60 19.41 17.45 13.05
N TRP A 61 18.42 18.35 12.99
CA TRP A 61 17.76 18.94 14.16
C TRP A 61 16.42 18.28 14.49
N VAL A 62 16.14 17.10 13.93
CA VAL A 62 14.86 16.38 14.13
C VAL A 62 14.53 16.22 15.62
N LYS A 63 15.52 15.89 16.46
CA LYS A 63 15.32 15.82 17.91
C LYS A 63 14.79 17.14 18.48
N SER A 64 15.46 18.25 18.20
CA SER A 64 15.08 19.59 18.67
C SER A 64 13.73 20.04 18.10
N ILE A 65 13.42 19.68 16.85
CA ILE A 65 12.11 19.94 16.23
C ILE A 65 11.03 19.18 16.98
N ILE A 66 11.19 17.88 17.22
CA ILE A 66 10.22 17.08 17.99
C ILE A 66 10.00 17.68 19.38
N GLN A 67 11.08 18.03 20.09
CA GLN A 67 10.97 18.64 21.42
C GLN A 67 10.16 19.95 21.40
N ARG A 68 10.42 20.82 20.42
CA ARG A 68 9.74 22.12 20.32
C ARG A 68 8.28 21.97 19.89
N GLU A 69 8.02 21.19 18.84
CA GLU A 69 6.68 21.07 18.25
C GLU A 69 5.74 20.20 19.09
N VAL A 70 6.26 19.18 19.77
CA VAL A 70 5.47 18.31 20.66
C VAL A 70 5.48 18.81 22.10
N GLY A 71 6.54 19.50 22.54
CA GLY A 71 6.68 19.95 23.92
C GLY A 71 7.14 18.83 24.87
N ILE A 72 8.06 17.98 24.43
CA ILE A 72 8.58 16.82 25.19
C ILE A 72 10.07 16.97 25.53
N LYS A 73 10.54 16.30 26.59
CA LYS A 73 11.94 16.36 27.02
C LYS A 73 12.87 15.57 26.08
N ALA A 74 14.16 15.92 26.10
CA ALA A 74 15.16 15.35 25.20
C ALA A 74 15.41 13.84 25.42
N ASP A 75 15.34 13.39 26.68
CA ASP A 75 15.52 12.00 27.09
C ASP A 75 14.30 11.11 26.75
N GLN A 76 13.15 11.74 26.48
CA GLN A 76 11.94 11.06 26.02
C GLN A 76 11.84 10.94 24.49
N VAL A 77 12.80 11.49 23.74
CA VAL A 77 12.85 11.35 22.27
C VAL A 77 13.77 10.19 21.89
N LEU A 78 13.17 9.13 21.38
CA LEU A 78 13.86 7.92 20.94
C LEU A 78 13.97 7.86 19.40
N PHE A 79 14.90 7.05 18.92
CA PHE A 79 15.10 6.79 17.49
C PHE A 79 15.17 5.29 17.26
N CYS A 80 14.26 4.79 16.41
CA CYS A 80 14.25 3.41 15.94
C CYS A 80 14.96 3.35 14.58
N ASP A 81 15.61 2.23 14.28
CA ASP A 81 16.12 1.99 12.91
C ASP A 81 14.94 1.83 11.94
N HIS A 82 15.06 2.34 10.71
CA HIS A 82 14.00 2.35 9.70
C HIS A 82 13.41 0.95 9.45
N HIS A 83 14.27 -0.02 9.16
CA HIS A 83 13.82 -1.39 8.90
C HIS A 83 13.36 -2.13 10.17
N MET A 84 13.85 -1.73 11.35
CA MET A 84 13.28 -2.21 12.62
C MET A 84 11.85 -1.69 12.82
N SER A 85 11.58 -0.44 12.42
CA SER A 85 10.23 0.12 12.47
C SER A 85 9.30 -0.62 11.50
N HIS A 86 9.74 -0.94 10.29
CA HIS A 86 8.99 -1.79 9.35
C HIS A 86 8.71 -3.18 9.93
N ALA A 87 9.72 -3.83 10.51
CA ALA A 87 9.56 -5.15 11.13
C ALA A 87 8.55 -5.11 12.28
N ALA A 88 8.65 -4.10 13.15
CA ALA A 88 7.76 -3.92 14.29
C ALA A 88 6.33 -3.58 13.88
N SER A 89 6.14 -2.78 12.83
CA SER A 89 4.81 -2.39 12.33
C SER A 89 4.04 -3.60 11.80
N ALA A 90 4.73 -4.57 11.18
CA ALA A 90 4.10 -5.80 10.72
C ALA A 90 3.95 -6.83 11.85
N PHE A 91 5.03 -7.13 12.61
CA PHE A 91 5.01 -8.21 13.59
C PHE A 91 4.03 -7.96 14.74
N PHE A 92 4.14 -6.81 15.42
CA PHE A 92 3.32 -6.52 16.60
C PHE A 92 1.86 -6.21 16.25
N ALA A 93 1.56 -5.95 14.97
CA ALA A 93 0.20 -5.84 14.46
C ALA A 93 -0.41 -7.18 14.01
N SER A 94 0.41 -8.18 13.69
CA SER A 94 -0.01 -9.50 13.15
C SER A 94 -0.50 -10.47 14.23
N PRO A 95 -1.41 -11.41 14.00
CA PRO A 95 -1.87 -12.35 15.05
C PRO A 95 -0.82 -13.36 15.53
N PHE A 96 0.42 -13.30 15.04
CA PHE A 96 1.41 -14.35 15.23
C PHE A 96 2.18 -14.23 16.55
N LYS A 97 2.45 -15.39 17.17
CA LYS A 97 3.32 -15.49 18.34
C LYS A 97 4.80 -15.43 17.96
N GLU A 98 5.14 -16.10 16.87
CA GLU A 98 6.45 -16.04 16.23
C GLU A 98 6.28 -16.02 14.72
N ALA A 99 7.19 -15.34 14.03
CA ALA A 99 7.17 -15.24 12.57
C ALA A 99 8.56 -14.92 12.02
N ALA A 100 8.81 -15.39 10.80
CA ALA A 100 9.87 -14.87 9.97
C ALA A 100 9.54 -13.42 9.58
N VAL A 101 10.56 -12.58 9.47
CA VAL A 101 10.42 -11.15 9.16
C VAL A 101 11.14 -10.85 7.84
N LEU A 102 10.42 -10.27 6.89
CA LEU A 102 10.96 -9.78 5.62
C LEU A 102 10.55 -8.32 5.45
N THR A 103 11.50 -7.38 5.50
CA THR A 103 11.23 -6.00 5.11
C THR A 103 11.94 -5.68 3.81
N VAL A 104 11.24 -5.05 2.85
CA VAL A 104 11.79 -4.74 1.52
C VAL A 104 11.33 -3.35 1.09
N ASP A 105 12.28 -2.43 0.96
CA ASP A 105 11.99 -1.01 0.76
C ASP A 105 12.94 -0.36 -0.27
N GLY A 106 12.67 0.91 -0.59
CA GLY A 106 13.58 1.72 -1.41
C GLY A 106 14.94 1.87 -0.74
N VAL A 107 14.98 2.60 0.39
CA VAL A 107 16.17 2.79 1.23
C VAL A 107 15.80 3.42 2.58
N GLY A 108 16.29 2.86 3.68
CA GLY A 108 16.27 3.48 5.00
C GLY A 108 17.51 4.34 5.27
N GLU A 109 18.17 4.13 6.41
CA GLU A 109 19.45 4.76 6.72
C GLU A 109 20.57 4.24 5.81
N TRP A 110 20.68 2.92 5.68
CA TRP A 110 21.54 2.20 4.74
C TRP A 110 20.82 1.03 4.11
N THR A 111 20.07 0.33 4.95
CA THR A 111 19.38 -0.89 4.64
C THR A 111 18.29 -0.68 3.58
N THR A 112 18.05 -1.71 2.78
CA THR A 112 17.06 -1.74 1.70
C THR A 112 16.20 -3.00 1.78
N THR A 113 16.76 -4.09 2.32
CA THR A 113 16.07 -5.34 2.63
C THR A 113 16.57 -5.87 3.97
N THR A 114 15.71 -6.42 4.83
CA THR A 114 16.14 -7.19 6.01
C THR A 114 15.44 -8.53 6.13
N LEU A 115 16.18 -9.50 6.65
CA LEU A 115 15.70 -10.82 7.02
C LEU A 115 15.85 -11.01 8.52
N GLY A 116 14.83 -11.59 9.16
CA GLY A 116 14.83 -11.76 10.60
C GLY A 116 13.84 -12.78 11.12
N THR A 117 13.79 -12.87 12.44
CA THR A 117 12.77 -13.60 13.20
C THR A 117 12.20 -12.69 14.27
N ALA A 118 10.94 -12.89 14.61
CA ALA A 118 10.31 -12.19 15.71
C ALA A 118 9.54 -13.16 16.62
N LYS A 119 9.52 -12.85 17.92
CA LYS A 119 8.79 -13.59 18.96
C LYS A 119 8.11 -12.61 19.90
N SER A 120 6.93 -12.99 20.38
CA SER A 120 6.12 -12.14 21.27
C SER A 120 5.70 -12.88 22.53
N VAL A 121 5.60 -12.13 23.62
CA VAL A 121 5.01 -12.56 24.89
C VAL A 121 3.65 -11.88 25.04
N TRP A 122 2.62 -12.68 25.26
CA TRP A 122 1.25 -12.20 25.38
C TRP A 122 0.81 -12.06 26.83
N VAL A 123 -0.06 -11.10 27.11
CA VAL A 123 -0.68 -10.93 28.43
C VAL A 123 -1.34 -12.24 28.86
N GLY A 124 -1.12 -12.64 30.10
CA GLY A 124 -1.62 -13.91 30.66
C GLY A 124 -0.82 -15.16 30.26
N GLN A 125 0.23 -15.02 29.43
CA GLN A 125 1.19 -16.08 29.14
C GLN A 125 2.55 -15.87 29.82
N GLU A 126 2.63 -14.93 30.77
CA GLU A 126 3.77 -14.76 31.67
C GLU A 126 3.92 -16.05 32.50
N SER A 127 4.75 -16.98 32.02
CA SER A 127 5.08 -18.20 32.75
C SER A 127 5.73 -17.81 34.08
N GLN A 128 5.19 -18.30 35.19
CA GLN A 128 5.85 -18.21 36.50
C GLN A 128 7.26 -18.84 36.51
N ASN A 129 7.61 -19.62 35.48
CA ASN A 129 8.88 -20.34 35.34
C ASN A 129 9.83 -19.76 34.27
N ASP A 130 9.45 -18.71 33.53
CA ASP A 130 10.33 -18.14 32.50
C ASP A 130 10.41 -16.61 32.63
N SER A 131 11.14 -16.16 33.66
CA SER A 131 11.45 -14.74 33.90
C SER A 131 12.30 -14.08 32.80
N MET A 132 12.59 -14.80 31.70
CA MET A 132 13.41 -14.35 30.56
C MET A 132 12.62 -14.22 29.25
N ALA A 133 11.35 -14.63 29.21
CA ALA A 133 10.51 -14.48 28.03
C ALA A 133 10.28 -12.98 27.73
N ARG A 134 10.70 -12.52 26.55
CA ARG A 134 10.57 -11.12 26.12
C ARG A 134 10.11 -11.02 24.66
N ASN A 135 9.45 -9.92 24.33
CA ASN A 135 9.25 -9.56 22.94
C ASN A 135 10.60 -9.29 22.27
N GLU A 136 10.82 -9.85 21.10
CA GLU A 136 12.10 -9.73 20.40
C GLU A 136 11.88 -9.72 18.89
N ILE A 137 12.63 -8.85 18.21
CA ILE A 137 12.81 -8.87 16.76
C ILE A 137 14.33 -8.93 16.52
N ASN A 138 14.77 -10.01 15.89
CA ASN A 138 16.17 -10.23 15.53
C ASN A 138 16.33 -10.18 14.01
N LEU A 139 16.85 -9.06 13.51
CA LEU A 139 17.19 -8.88 12.10
C LEU A 139 18.63 -9.33 11.88
N PHE A 140 18.83 -10.50 11.27
CA PHE A 140 20.13 -11.17 11.20
C PHE A 140 20.83 -11.01 9.85
N ALA A 141 20.14 -10.54 8.81
CA ALA A 141 20.74 -10.25 7.51
C ALA A 141 20.09 -9.00 6.90
N GLU A 142 20.88 -8.28 6.11
CA GLU A 142 20.43 -7.09 5.42
C GLU A 142 21.12 -6.92 4.07
N GLU A 143 20.40 -6.28 3.14
CA GLU A 143 20.98 -5.65 1.96
C GLU A 143 21.10 -4.15 2.20
N ARG A 144 22.16 -3.55 1.64
CA ARG A 144 22.44 -2.11 1.81
C ARG A 144 22.46 -1.38 0.48
N PHE A 145 22.07 -0.11 0.54
CA PHE A 145 22.22 0.85 -0.53
C PHE A 145 23.67 0.85 -1.06
N PRO A 146 23.89 0.84 -2.39
CA PRO A 146 22.90 1.14 -3.44
C PRO A 146 22.08 -0.06 -3.93
N HIS A 147 22.23 -1.25 -3.36
CA HIS A 147 21.54 -2.43 -3.84
C HIS A 147 20.13 -2.51 -3.25
N SER A 148 19.10 -2.34 -4.09
CA SER A 148 17.71 -2.34 -3.66
C SER A 148 16.81 -2.83 -4.79
N ILE A 149 15.95 -3.79 -4.46
CA ILE A 149 14.86 -4.25 -5.34
C ILE A 149 13.85 -3.11 -5.55
N GLY A 150 13.59 -2.32 -4.50
CA GLY A 150 12.75 -1.13 -4.58
C GLY A 150 13.29 -0.10 -5.56
N LEU A 151 14.59 0.24 -5.48
CA LEU A 151 15.21 1.20 -6.41
C LEU A 151 15.32 0.65 -7.84
N LEU A 152 15.51 -0.66 -8.02
CA LEU A 152 15.42 -1.30 -9.33
C LEU A 152 14.03 -1.04 -9.94
N TYR A 153 12.97 -1.36 -9.19
CA TYR A 153 11.59 -1.18 -9.64
C TYR A 153 11.25 0.29 -9.90
N SER A 154 11.75 1.21 -9.06
CA SER A 154 11.59 2.66 -9.24
C SER A 154 12.35 3.17 -10.49
N ALA A 155 13.48 2.58 -10.88
CA ALA A 155 14.17 2.95 -12.12
C ALA A 155 13.32 2.60 -13.35
N PHE A 156 12.68 1.44 -13.37
CA PHE A 156 11.70 1.09 -14.42
C PHE A 156 10.45 1.96 -14.36
N THR A 157 9.98 2.31 -13.16
CA THR A 157 8.85 3.25 -12.97
C THR A 157 9.15 4.59 -13.65
N ALA A 158 10.35 5.15 -13.41
CA ALA A 158 10.79 6.37 -14.06
C ALA A 158 10.93 6.20 -15.59
N TRP A 159 11.51 5.08 -16.06
CA TRP A 159 11.68 4.83 -17.49
C TRP A 159 10.35 4.64 -18.24
N LEU A 160 9.33 4.13 -17.57
CA LEU A 160 7.96 4.03 -18.08
C LEU A 160 7.19 5.36 -18.04
N GLY A 161 7.85 6.47 -17.72
CA GLY A 161 7.25 7.82 -17.70
C GLY A 161 6.27 7.99 -16.54
N PHE A 162 6.47 7.25 -15.44
CA PHE A 162 5.69 7.38 -14.22
C PHE A 162 6.49 8.04 -13.10
N ARG A 163 5.77 8.77 -12.23
CA ARG A 163 6.36 9.45 -11.08
C ARG A 163 6.81 8.44 -10.02
N VAL A 164 8.08 8.45 -9.65
CA VAL A 164 8.65 7.62 -8.56
C VAL A 164 8.00 7.96 -7.21
N ASN A 165 7.87 6.97 -6.33
CA ASN A 165 7.15 7.01 -5.04
C ASN A 165 5.64 7.27 -5.17
N ASN A 166 5.08 6.99 -6.34
CA ASN A 166 3.67 7.20 -6.64
C ASN A 166 3.19 6.33 -7.80
N GLY A 167 4.07 5.96 -8.73
CA GLY A 167 3.76 5.32 -10.00
C GLY A 167 4.06 3.82 -10.03
N GLU A 168 4.65 3.25 -8.98
CA GLU A 168 5.06 1.85 -8.92
C GLU A 168 3.86 0.92 -9.15
N TYR A 169 2.71 1.23 -8.56
CA TYR A 169 1.49 0.44 -8.79
C TYR A 169 1.01 0.52 -10.26
N LYS A 170 1.38 1.56 -11.02
CA LYS A 170 1.03 1.67 -12.45
C LYS A 170 1.83 0.70 -13.27
N VAL A 171 3.10 0.46 -12.92
CA VAL A 171 3.93 -0.60 -13.53
C VAL A 171 3.27 -1.95 -13.28
N MET A 172 2.87 -2.22 -12.04
CA MET A 172 2.13 -3.44 -11.69
C MET A 172 0.79 -3.58 -12.45
N GLY A 173 0.07 -2.48 -12.67
CA GLY A 173 -1.17 -2.47 -13.46
C GLY A 173 -0.96 -2.57 -14.98
N MET A 174 0.22 -2.18 -15.48
CA MET A 174 0.58 -2.28 -16.89
C MET A 174 1.08 -3.69 -17.24
N ALA A 175 1.78 -4.35 -16.31
CA ALA A 175 2.39 -5.66 -16.50
C ALA A 175 1.48 -6.74 -17.11
N PRO A 176 0.18 -6.86 -16.76
CA PRO A 176 -0.68 -7.90 -17.32
C PRO A 176 -0.99 -7.75 -18.82
N TYR A 177 -0.71 -6.58 -19.39
CA TYR A 177 -0.90 -6.30 -20.82
C TYR A 177 0.36 -6.55 -21.66
N GLY A 178 1.44 -7.00 -21.02
CA GLY A 178 2.70 -7.35 -21.67
C GLY A 178 3.00 -8.84 -21.61
N THR A 179 3.97 -9.24 -22.43
CA THR A 179 4.64 -10.54 -22.32
C THR A 179 6.04 -10.31 -21.73
N PRO A 180 6.50 -11.11 -20.76
CA PRO A 180 7.80 -10.93 -20.09
C PRO A 180 8.99 -11.34 -20.98
N ARG A 181 9.21 -10.61 -22.09
CA ARG A 181 10.19 -10.92 -23.14
C ARG A 181 11.61 -10.43 -22.84
N TYR A 182 11.78 -9.58 -21.84
CA TYR A 182 13.03 -8.88 -21.54
C TYR A 182 13.65 -9.29 -20.21
N VAL A 183 13.25 -10.44 -19.65
CA VAL A 183 13.80 -10.98 -18.40
C VAL A 183 15.33 -11.12 -18.49
N ASP A 184 15.84 -11.66 -19.60
CA ASP A 184 17.28 -11.82 -19.89
C ASP A 184 18.05 -10.49 -19.85
N LYS A 185 17.42 -9.39 -20.27
CA LYS A 185 17.99 -8.05 -20.20
C LYS A 185 18.01 -7.54 -18.77
N ILE A 186 16.93 -7.73 -18.03
CA ILE A 186 16.80 -7.28 -16.64
C ILE A 186 17.78 -8.00 -15.73
N GLU A 187 18.03 -9.29 -15.96
CA GLU A 187 19.04 -10.08 -15.25
C GLU A 187 20.47 -9.53 -15.40
N LYS A 188 20.76 -8.72 -16.44
CA LYS A 188 22.07 -8.03 -16.58
C LYS A 188 22.26 -6.88 -15.60
N LEU A 189 21.15 -6.39 -15.02
CA LEU A 189 21.13 -5.24 -14.12
C LEU A 189 21.50 -5.59 -12.68
N PHE A 190 21.62 -6.87 -12.34
CA PHE A 190 21.94 -7.31 -10.99
C PHE A 190 22.60 -8.69 -10.98
N ARG A 191 23.16 -9.05 -9.83
CA ARG A 191 23.54 -10.41 -9.49
C ARG A 191 22.65 -10.84 -8.32
N PHE A 192 22.05 -12.01 -8.43
CA PHE A 192 21.24 -12.58 -7.37
C PHE A 192 21.76 -13.95 -7.00
N SER A 193 21.93 -14.18 -5.70
CA SER A 193 22.34 -15.46 -5.16
C SER A 193 21.11 -16.20 -4.65
N GLN A 194 20.79 -17.32 -5.30
CA GLN A 194 19.72 -18.20 -4.81
C GLN A 194 20.11 -18.95 -3.52
N ILE A 195 21.39 -18.93 -3.13
CA ILE A 195 21.91 -19.65 -1.97
C ILE A 195 21.59 -18.89 -0.68
N ASP A 196 21.77 -17.58 -0.68
CA ASP A 196 21.63 -16.72 0.50
C ASP A 196 20.64 -15.56 0.32
N GLY A 197 20.00 -15.48 -0.86
CA GLY A 197 19.05 -14.41 -1.18
C GLY A 197 19.71 -13.05 -1.42
N SER A 198 21.05 -12.99 -1.50
CA SER A 198 21.75 -11.70 -1.68
C SER A 198 21.50 -11.12 -3.07
N PHE A 199 21.36 -9.80 -3.12
CA PHE A 199 20.95 -9.06 -4.31
C PHE A 199 21.86 -7.85 -4.51
N HIS A 200 22.66 -7.86 -5.59
CA HIS A 200 23.59 -6.79 -5.91
C HIS A 200 23.30 -6.17 -7.26
N LEU A 201 22.86 -4.91 -7.27
CA LEU A 201 22.70 -4.14 -8.51
C LEU A 201 24.04 -3.92 -9.23
N ASN A 202 24.00 -4.05 -10.55
CA ASN A 202 25.01 -3.56 -11.45
C ASN A 202 24.84 -2.04 -11.62
N THR A 203 25.57 -1.26 -10.81
CA THR A 203 25.43 0.20 -10.70
C THR A 203 25.73 0.94 -11.99
N ASP A 204 26.40 0.30 -12.95
CA ASP A 204 26.74 0.86 -14.26
C ASP A 204 25.52 1.31 -15.09
N TYR A 205 24.32 0.83 -14.79
CA TYR A 205 23.09 1.16 -15.50
C TYR A 205 22.28 2.28 -14.81
N PHE A 206 22.69 2.67 -13.60
CA PHE A 206 21.88 3.51 -12.73
C PHE A 206 22.53 4.87 -12.44
N SER A 207 21.70 5.83 -12.04
CA SER A 207 22.12 7.18 -11.65
C SER A 207 21.58 7.61 -10.29
N PHE A 208 20.66 6.85 -9.68
CA PHE A 208 20.04 7.26 -8.39
C PHE A 208 21.05 7.42 -7.23
N HIS A 209 22.26 6.84 -7.36
CA HIS A 209 23.33 6.95 -6.38
C HIS A 209 24.20 8.20 -6.57
N ASN A 210 24.08 8.90 -7.69
CA ASN A 210 24.86 10.11 -7.99
C ASN A 210 24.00 11.29 -8.49
N SER A 211 22.69 11.12 -8.63
CA SER A 211 21.77 12.10 -9.20
C SER A 211 20.43 12.11 -8.46
N ALA A 212 19.95 13.31 -8.08
CA ALA A 212 18.64 13.50 -7.45
C ALA A 212 17.48 13.47 -8.45
N THR A 213 17.77 13.65 -9.75
CA THR A 213 16.75 13.83 -10.80
C THR A 213 16.72 12.69 -11.82
N ARG A 214 17.64 11.73 -11.74
CA ARG A 214 17.78 10.64 -12.73
C ARG A 214 17.99 9.32 -12.03
N SER A 215 17.16 8.34 -12.34
CA SER A 215 17.26 6.98 -11.77
C SER A 215 18.17 6.06 -12.59
N PHE A 216 18.21 6.24 -13.91
CA PHE A 216 18.95 5.41 -14.86
C PHE A 216 19.86 6.25 -15.78
N ASN A 217 20.69 5.61 -16.60
CA ASN A 217 21.63 6.28 -17.50
C ASN A 217 21.55 5.75 -18.95
N LYS A 218 22.49 6.19 -19.81
CA LYS A 218 22.53 5.81 -21.22
C LYS A 218 22.63 4.30 -21.46
N ARG A 219 23.37 3.55 -20.63
CA ARG A 219 23.49 2.08 -20.77
C ARG A 219 22.14 1.39 -20.53
N PHE A 220 21.31 1.94 -19.64
CA PHE A 220 19.95 1.46 -19.43
C PHE A 220 19.08 1.72 -20.69
N VAL A 221 19.18 2.92 -21.25
CA VAL A 221 18.48 3.28 -22.50
C VAL A 221 18.96 2.44 -23.69
N GLU A 222 20.25 2.11 -23.78
CA GLU A 222 20.78 1.20 -24.82
C GLU A 222 20.19 -0.22 -24.69
N LEU A 223 19.83 -0.64 -23.47
CA LEU A 223 19.30 -1.97 -23.21
C LEU A 223 17.80 -2.07 -23.45
N PHE A 224 17.03 -1.08 -22.99
CA PHE A 224 15.56 -1.07 -23.02
C PHE A 224 14.97 -0.16 -24.09
N GLY A 225 15.74 0.74 -24.69
CA GLY A 225 15.24 1.75 -25.61
C GLY A 225 14.91 3.07 -24.92
N GLU A 226 14.36 4.00 -25.69
CA GLU A 226 13.98 5.34 -25.22
C GLU A 226 12.92 5.25 -24.11
N PRO A 227 13.03 6.09 -23.06
CA PRO A 227 12.02 6.14 -22.02
C PRO A 227 10.68 6.63 -22.57
N ARG A 228 9.61 6.13 -21.98
CA ARG A 228 8.25 6.57 -22.30
C ARG A 228 8.07 8.02 -21.86
N GLN A 229 7.48 8.83 -22.73
CA GLN A 229 7.15 10.22 -22.42
C GLN A 229 6.13 10.27 -21.27
N ASP A 230 6.42 11.14 -20.29
CA ASP A 230 5.55 11.41 -19.15
C ASP A 230 4.12 11.71 -19.59
N GLU A 231 3.16 11.07 -18.91
CA GLU A 231 1.72 11.25 -19.12
C GLU A 231 1.19 10.99 -20.55
N SER A 232 1.99 10.39 -21.43
CA SER A 232 1.53 9.97 -22.75
C SER A 232 0.33 9.01 -22.67
N ASP A 233 -0.42 8.89 -23.77
CA ASP A 233 -1.47 7.88 -23.87
C ASP A 233 -0.88 6.47 -23.86
N PHE A 234 -1.55 5.53 -23.19
CA PHE A 234 -1.21 4.11 -23.24
C PHE A 234 -2.37 3.32 -23.84
N PHE A 235 -2.07 2.59 -24.92
CA PHE A 235 -3.01 1.68 -25.55
C PHE A 235 -2.29 0.53 -26.25
N THR A 236 -2.82 -0.67 -26.09
CA THR A 236 -2.42 -1.89 -26.82
C THR A 236 -3.64 -2.49 -27.52
N MET A 237 -3.44 -3.55 -28.32
CA MET A 237 -4.57 -4.32 -28.87
C MET A 237 -5.52 -4.84 -27.79
N ALA A 238 -5.01 -5.14 -26.59
CA ALA A 238 -5.80 -5.66 -25.48
C ALA A 238 -6.56 -4.58 -24.72
N THR A 239 -6.11 -3.32 -24.73
CA THR A 239 -6.79 -2.23 -24.02
C THR A 239 -7.71 -1.42 -24.92
N ASN A 240 -7.34 -1.20 -26.19
CA ASN A 240 -8.08 -0.35 -27.13
C ASN A 240 -7.91 -0.87 -28.57
N PRO A 241 -8.57 -1.98 -28.94
CA PRO A 241 -8.46 -2.58 -30.28
C PRO A 241 -8.92 -1.62 -31.39
N GLU A 242 -9.77 -0.64 -31.08
CA GLU A 242 -10.27 0.34 -32.05
C GLU A 242 -9.19 1.29 -32.58
N ARG A 243 -8.07 1.45 -31.84
CA ARG A 243 -6.92 2.29 -32.24
C ARG A 243 -5.90 1.54 -33.11
N VAL A 244 -6.27 0.41 -33.72
CA VAL A 244 -5.38 -0.44 -34.55
C VAL A 244 -4.74 0.30 -35.74
N GLY A 245 -5.33 1.43 -36.17
CA GLY A 245 -4.73 2.31 -37.20
C GLY A 245 -3.43 2.98 -36.75
N GLU A 246 -3.21 3.17 -35.45
CA GLU A 246 -2.02 3.83 -34.86
C GLU A 246 -0.89 2.83 -34.58
N ARG A 247 -0.55 2.00 -35.58
CA ARG A 247 0.34 0.83 -35.44
C ARG A 247 1.65 1.14 -34.72
N ALA A 248 2.38 2.18 -35.14
CA ALA A 248 3.67 2.52 -34.55
C ALA A 248 3.58 2.92 -33.06
N ALA A 249 2.50 3.61 -32.66
CA ALA A 249 2.28 3.95 -31.26
C ALA A 249 1.88 2.72 -30.44
N MET A 250 1.06 1.85 -31.01
CA MET A 250 0.64 0.59 -30.38
C MET A 250 1.80 -0.37 -30.18
N GLU A 251 2.69 -0.52 -31.17
CA GLU A 251 3.91 -1.32 -31.05
C GLU A 251 4.85 -0.79 -29.96
N ARG A 252 5.03 0.54 -29.87
CA ARG A 252 5.79 1.15 -28.77
C ARG A 252 5.15 0.91 -27.40
N ASN A 253 3.84 1.06 -27.28
CA ASN A 253 3.12 0.80 -26.04
C ASN A 253 3.19 -0.67 -25.62
N GLN A 254 3.12 -1.59 -26.59
CA GLN A 254 3.30 -3.02 -26.32
C GLN A 254 4.71 -3.31 -25.84
N HIS A 255 5.74 -2.67 -26.40
CA HIS A 255 7.10 -2.78 -25.90
C HIS A 255 7.22 -2.32 -24.44
N TYR A 256 6.62 -1.17 -24.07
CA TYR A 256 6.58 -0.73 -22.67
C TYR A 256 5.85 -1.71 -21.75
N ALA A 257 4.73 -2.27 -22.21
CA ALA A 257 3.99 -3.29 -21.47
C ALA A 257 4.83 -4.56 -21.25
N ASP A 258 5.54 -5.02 -22.28
CA ASP A 258 6.41 -6.19 -22.22
C ASP A 258 7.60 -5.97 -21.25
N VAL A 259 8.17 -4.76 -21.21
CA VAL A 259 9.19 -4.39 -20.22
C VAL A 259 8.59 -4.38 -18.81
N ALA A 260 7.41 -3.77 -18.61
CA ALA A 260 6.70 -3.76 -17.33
C ALA A 260 6.39 -5.20 -16.84
N ALA A 261 5.93 -6.08 -17.73
CA ALA A 261 5.70 -7.49 -17.45
C ALA A 261 6.99 -8.21 -17.01
N SER A 262 8.10 -7.91 -17.70
CA SER A 262 9.40 -8.53 -17.43
C SER A 262 9.94 -8.11 -16.05
N ILE A 263 9.93 -6.82 -15.69
CA ILE A 263 10.40 -6.37 -14.38
C ILE A 263 9.50 -6.84 -13.25
N GLN A 264 8.19 -6.88 -13.49
CA GLN A 264 7.25 -7.40 -12.52
C GLN A 264 7.54 -8.88 -12.22
N GLN A 265 7.74 -9.71 -13.25
CA GLN A 265 8.11 -11.12 -13.06
C GLN A 265 9.44 -11.29 -12.32
N VAL A 266 10.49 -10.58 -12.74
CA VAL A 266 11.80 -10.67 -12.08
C VAL A 266 11.73 -10.27 -10.61
N THR A 267 10.98 -9.22 -10.29
CA THR A 267 10.79 -8.76 -8.91
C THR A 267 10.10 -9.83 -8.07
N GLU A 268 9.05 -10.46 -8.59
CA GLU A 268 8.36 -11.56 -7.93
C GLU A 268 9.29 -12.76 -7.70
N ASP A 269 10.04 -13.18 -8.72
CA ASP A 269 10.93 -14.35 -8.64
C ASP A 269 12.05 -14.15 -7.61
N VAL A 270 12.62 -12.95 -7.53
CA VAL A 270 13.62 -12.58 -6.52
C VAL A 270 13.01 -12.62 -5.12
N LEU A 271 11.82 -12.04 -4.92
CA LEU A 271 11.15 -12.03 -3.61
C LEU A 271 10.78 -13.45 -3.14
N ILE A 272 10.33 -14.31 -4.04
CA ILE A 272 10.03 -15.73 -3.75
C ILE A 272 11.30 -16.47 -3.32
N ALA A 273 12.41 -16.25 -4.02
CA ALA A 273 13.68 -16.86 -3.66
C ALA A 273 14.20 -16.38 -2.29
N ILE A 274 14.07 -15.08 -1.98
CA ILE A 274 14.38 -14.53 -0.66
C ILE A 274 13.48 -15.16 0.42
N ALA A 275 12.18 -15.27 0.17
CA ALA A 275 11.23 -15.89 1.10
C ALA A 275 11.54 -17.38 1.33
N ARG A 276 11.90 -18.14 0.28
CA ARG A 276 12.35 -19.55 0.43
C ARG A 276 13.61 -19.67 1.27
N TYR A 277 14.60 -18.81 1.02
CA TYR A 277 15.82 -18.78 1.83
C TYR A 277 15.51 -18.45 3.31
N LEU A 278 14.67 -17.44 3.55
CA LEU A 278 14.25 -17.06 4.90
C LEU A 278 13.53 -18.20 5.62
N HIS A 279 12.63 -18.91 4.94
CA HIS A 279 11.99 -20.11 5.48
C HIS A 279 13.03 -21.19 5.82
N GLN A 280 13.95 -21.51 4.90
CA GLN A 280 15.02 -22.48 5.16
C GLN A 280 15.89 -22.10 6.36
N ARG A 281 16.16 -20.81 6.54
CA ARG A 281 17.02 -20.31 7.61
C ARG A 281 16.35 -20.32 8.99
N THR A 282 15.04 -20.13 9.03
CA THR A 282 14.27 -19.91 10.27
C THR A 282 13.39 -21.09 10.66
N SER A 283 13.01 -21.93 9.70
CA SER A 283 12.00 -23.00 9.85
C SER A 283 10.64 -22.53 10.38
N MET A 284 10.34 -21.23 10.24
CA MET A 284 9.07 -20.65 10.68
C MET A 284 8.04 -20.69 9.55
N ASN A 285 6.81 -21.04 9.88
CA ASN A 285 5.73 -21.15 8.89
C ASN A 285 4.93 -19.85 8.70
N LYS A 286 5.14 -18.85 9.55
CA LYS A 286 4.45 -17.55 9.48
C LYS A 286 5.42 -16.49 9.00
N LEU A 287 4.98 -15.64 8.09
CA LEU A 287 5.79 -14.53 7.55
C LEU A 287 5.09 -13.20 7.80
N VAL A 288 5.85 -12.22 8.30
CA VAL A 288 5.42 -10.82 8.33
C VAL A 288 6.23 -9.97 7.36
N MET A 289 5.53 -9.05 6.67
CA MET A 289 6.12 -8.21 5.63
C MET A 289 5.77 -6.73 5.79
N ALA A 290 6.76 -5.88 5.51
CA ALA A 290 6.65 -4.42 5.42
C ALA A 290 7.73 -3.86 4.47
N GLY A 291 7.80 -2.54 4.35
CA GLY A 291 8.57 -1.82 3.33
C GLY A 291 7.75 -1.60 2.05
N GLY A 292 8.07 -0.56 1.28
CA GLY A 292 7.25 -0.14 0.13
C GLY A 292 7.05 -1.22 -0.93
N VAL A 293 7.99 -2.18 -1.07
CA VAL A 293 7.88 -3.29 -2.02
C VAL A 293 6.85 -4.33 -1.56
N ALA A 294 6.56 -4.44 -0.27
CA ALA A 294 5.51 -5.33 0.26
C ALA A 294 4.09 -4.90 -0.15
N LEU A 295 3.92 -3.73 -0.79
CA LEU A 295 2.67 -3.33 -1.45
C LEU A 295 2.48 -3.99 -2.84
N ASN A 296 3.43 -4.79 -3.31
CA ASN A 296 3.35 -5.54 -4.56
C ASN A 296 2.43 -6.76 -4.39
N THR A 297 1.14 -6.55 -4.64
CA THR A 297 0.08 -7.51 -4.37
C THR A 297 0.17 -8.80 -5.20
N ARG A 298 0.85 -8.76 -6.35
CA ARG A 298 1.09 -9.95 -7.18
C ARG A 298 2.22 -10.80 -6.61
N ALA A 299 3.31 -10.17 -6.18
CA ALA A 299 4.39 -10.86 -5.45
C ALA A 299 3.88 -11.48 -4.15
N ASN A 300 3.04 -10.78 -3.40
CA ASN A 300 2.49 -11.29 -2.13
C ASN A 300 1.70 -12.59 -2.31
N TYR A 301 0.86 -12.68 -3.34
CA TYR A 301 0.15 -13.93 -3.66
C TYR A 301 1.10 -15.07 -4.03
N ARG A 302 2.07 -14.79 -4.90
CA ARG A 302 3.06 -15.81 -5.29
C ARG A 302 3.93 -16.27 -4.13
N ILE A 303 4.28 -15.40 -3.19
CA ILE A 303 5.02 -15.78 -1.98
C ILE A 303 4.19 -16.80 -1.18
N LEU A 304 2.91 -16.51 -0.91
CA LEU A 304 2.08 -17.47 -0.18
C LEU A 304 1.88 -18.79 -0.96
N ALA A 305 1.67 -18.72 -2.28
CA ALA A 305 1.35 -19.89 -3.09
C ALA A 305 2.56 -20.77 -3.44
N GLU A 306 3.76 -20.20 -3.56
CA GLU A 306 4.95 -20.87 -4.10
C GLU A 306 6.07 -21.09 -3.06
N THR A 307 5.83 -20.74 -1.79
CA THR A 307 6.78 -20.94 -0.70
C THR A 307 6.15 -21.73 0.45
N PRO A 308 6.95 -22.29 1.38
CA PRO A 308 6.41 -23.12 2.47
C PRO A 308 5.75 -22.34 3.61
N PHE A 309 5.51 -21.02 3.46
CA PHE A 309 4.81 -20.24 4.48
C PHE A 309 3.31 -20.54 4.45
N ASP A 310 2.75 -20.90 5.61
CA ASP A 310 1.33 -21.22 5.77
C ASP A 310 0.46 -19.96 5.83
N GLU A 311 0.96 -18.89 6.45
CA GLU A 311 0.24 -17.62 6.54
C GLU A 311 1.20 -16.44 6.44
N ILE A 312 0.71 -15.38 5.81
CA ILE A 312 1.42 -14.11 5.70
C ILE A 312 0.60 -12.98 6.31
N TYR A 313 1.27 -12.06 7.00
CA TYR A 313 0.72 -10.79 7.42
C TYR A 313 1.51 -9.66 6.77
N ILE A 314 0.82 -8.72 6.13
CA ILE A 314 1.44 -7.57 5.47
C ILE A 314 0.81 -6.33 6.05
N GLN A 315 1.65 -5.38 6.45
CA GLN A 315 1.16 -4.14 7.03
C GLN A 315 0.34 -3.32 5.99
N PRO A 316 -0.92 -2.90 6.26
CA PRO A 316 -1.72 -2.07 5.34
C PRO A 316 -1.03 -0.77 4.90
N ALA A 317 -0.30 -0.13 5.81
CA ALA A 317 0.59 0.99 5.53
C ALA A 317 2.05 0.51 5.47
N ALA A 318 2.35 -0.45 4.58
CA ALA A 318 3.67 -1.09 4.55
C ALA A 318 4.82 -0.15 4.15
N GLY A 319 4.54 0.96 3.47
CA GLY A 319 5.56 1.96 3.16
C GLY A 319 5.98 2.77 4.38
N ASP A 320 6.72 3.85 4.15
CA ASP A 320 7.18 4.76 5.22
C ASP A 320 6.04 5.35 6.06
N ASP A 321 4.82 5.36 5.52
CA ASP A 321 3.61 5.80 6.23
C ASP A 321 3.24 4.90 7.41
N GLY A 322 3.74 3.65 7.49
CA GLY A 322 3.61 2.77 8.66
C GLY A 322 4.76 2.85 9.67
N GLY A 323 5.87 3.53 9.34
CA GLY A 323 7.05 3.59 10.19
C GLY A 323 6.78 4.19 11.57
N ALA A 324 5.89 5.19 11.65
CA ALA A 324 5.49 5.81 12.92
C ALA A 324 4.81 4.82 13.88
N LEU A 325 3.91 3.94 13.38
CA LEU A 325 3.32 2.87 14.20
C LEU A 325 4.41 1.90 14.66
N GLY A 326 5.25 1.47 13.73
CA GLY A 326 6.31 0.51 13.99
C GLY A 326 7.27 0.97 15.07
N ALA A 327 7.70 2.23 14.99
CA ALA A 327 8.59 2.83 15.99
C ALA A 327 7.92 2.92 17.37
N ALA A 328 6.63 3.26 17.43
CA ALA A 328 5.87 3.27 18.68
C ALA A 328 5.70 1.86 19.27
N LEU A 329 5.34 0.86 18.46
CA LEU A 329 5.20 -0.53 18.88
C LEU A 329 6.54 -1.13 19.32
N TRP A 330 7.63 -0.80 18.63
CA TRP A 330 8.98 -1.17 19.03
C TRP A 330 9.32 -0.60 20.42
N ALA A 331 9.10 0.70 20.65
CA ALA A 331 9.38 1.28 21.95
C ALA A 331 8.49 0.68 23.06
N TYR A 332 7.20 0.47 22.79
CA TYR A 332 6.28 -0.09 23.76
C TYR A 332 6.63 -1.55 24.14
N HIS A 333 6.81 -2.43 23.15
CA HIS A 333 7.01 -3.85 23.42
C HIS A 333 8.46 -4.25 23.70
N ILE A 334 9.43 -3.63 23.05
CA ILE A 334 10.86 -4.01 23.17
C ILE A 334 11.56 -3.12 24.18
N VAL A 335 11.45 -1.79 24.05
CA VAL A 335 12.18 -0.87 24.95
C VAL A 335 11.57 -0.85 26.35
N CYS A 336 10.24 -0.77 26.44
CA CYS A 336 9.52 -0.73 27.72
C CYS A 336 9.17 -2.13 28.25
N GLY A 337 9.47 -3.19 27.47
CA GLY A 337 9.23 -4.58 27.86
C GLY A 337 7.75 -4.93 28.08
N LYS A 338 6.81 -4.19 27.48
CA LYS A 338 5.38 -4.41 27.71
C LYS A 338 4.90 -5.66 26.95
N PRO A 339 4.13 -6.56 27.60
CA PRO A 339 3.54 -7.70 26.92
C PRO A 339 2.54 -7.25 25.86
N ARG A 340 2.20 -8.19 24.98
CA ARG A 340 1.29 -7.97 23.87
C ARG A 340 -0.13 -8.39 24.22
N ASP A 341 -1.10 -7.56 23.86
CA ASP A 341 -2.53 -7.80 24.06
C ASP A 341 -3.38 -7.38 22.84
N TRP A 342 -2.73 -6.94 21.76
CA TRP A 342 -3.39 -6.32 20.62
C TRP A 342 -2.95 -6.92 19.27
N VAL A 343 -3.91 -7.05 18.36
CA VAL A 343 -3.76 -7.36 16.94
C VAL A 343 -4.49 -6.26 16.18
N MET A 344 -3.94 -5.79 15.06
CA MET A 344 -4.59 -4.76 14.27
C MET A 344 -5.83 -5.33 13.57
N PRO A 345 -7.07 -4.92 13.95
CA PRO A 345 -8.29 -5.53 13.42
C PRO A 345 -8.73 -4.90 12.09
N HIS A 346 -8.33 -3.66 11.82
CA HIS A 346 -8.72 -2.88 10.66
C HIS A 346 -7.72 -1.75 10.40
N ALA A 347 -7.88 -1.03 9.29
CA ALA A 347 -7.06 0.14 8.96
C ALA A 347 -7.73 1.49 9.28
N TYR A 348 -8.93 1.52 9.86
CA TYR A 348 -9.70 2.74 10.14
C TYR A 348 -9.18 3.55 11.36
N TRP A 349 -8.00 4.15 11.24
CA TRP A 349 -7.33 4.90 12.33
C TRP A 349 -7.32 6.42 12.15
N GLY A 350 -7.88 6.92 11.05
CA GLY A 350 -7.99 8.34 10.77
C GLY A 350 -9.05 9.06 11.60
N GLN A 351 -9.22 10.34 11.30
CA GLN A 351 -10.28 11.19 11.84
C GLN A 351 -11.65 10.74 11.32
N ALA A 352 -12.62 10.64 12.24
CA ALA A 352 -14.04 10.53 11.91
C ALA A 352 -14.70 11.92 11.95
N TYR A 353 -15.82 12.03 11.24
CA TYR A 353 -16.69 13.20 11.27
C TYR A 353 -18.08 12.75 11.71
N SER A 354 -18.63 13.45 12.69
CA SER A 354 -19.98 13.19 13.19
C SER A 354 -21.03 13.63 12.18
N ASP A 355 -22.23 13.05 12.28
CA ASP A 355 -23.37 13.49 11.46
C ASP A 355 -23.67 14.99 11.67
N ALA A 356 -23.50 15.51 12.88
CA ALA A 356 -23.66 16.94 13.14
C ALA A 356 -22.66 17.80 12.33
N GLU A 357 -21.40 17.38 12.23
CA GLU A 357 -20.38 18.07 11.42
C GLU A 357 -20.67 17.97 9.92
N CYS A 358 -21.10 16.80 9.45
CA CYS A 358 -21.50 16.59 8.07
C CYS A 358 -22.70 17.46 7.69
N ARG A 359 -23.75 17.49 8.54
CA ARG A 359 -24.92 18.33 8.37
C ARG A 359 -24.57 19.81 8.37
N ALA A 360 -23.79 20.26 9.34
CA ALA A 360 -23.35 21.66 9.42
C ALA A 360 -22.61 22.10 8.16
N PHE A 361 -21.77 21.22 7.58
CA PHE A 361 -21.12 21.48 6.31
C PHE A 361 -22.14 21.59 5.16
N LEU A 362 -23.06 20.63 5.01
CA LEU A 362 -24.07 20.64 3.95
C LEU A 362 -24.97 21.88 4.02
N ASP A 363 -25.46 22.22 5.21
CA ASP A 363 -26.29 23.39 5.47
C ASP A 363 -25.53 24.69 5.14
N SER A 364 -24.26 24.80 5.53
CA SER A 364 -23.42 25.96 5.22
C SER A 364 -23.20 26.19 3.72
N LYS A 365 -23.41 25.14 2.90
CA LYS A 365 -23.29 25.17 1.45
C LYS A 365 -24.64 25.22 0.73
N GLY A 366 -25.76 25.18 1.47
CA GLY A 366 -27.10 25.13 0.87
C GLY A 366 -27.33 23.88 0.02
N VAL A 367 -26.63 22.78 0.31
CA VAL A 367 -26.73 21.53 -0.45
C VAL A 367 -28.02 20.82 -0.04
N LYS A 368 -28.81 20.37 -1.02
CA LYS A 368 -29.99 19.54 -0.75
C LYS A 368 -29.55 18.11 -0.45
N TYR A 369 -30.04 17.54 0.64
CA TYR A 369 -29.76 16.17 1.05
C TYR A 369 -31.01 15.48 1.60
N GLN A 370 -30.98 14.16 1.60
CA GLN A 370 -31.93 13.30 2.31
C GLN A 370 -31.25 12.76 3.57
N SER A 371 -31.91 12.88 4.72
CA SER A 371 -31.39 12.35 5.99
C SER A 371 -31.87 10.91 6.22
N PHE A 372 -30.94 10.05 6.63
CA PHE A 372 -31.17 8.69 7.11
C PHE A 372 -30.69 8.52 8.57
N GLU A 373 -30.56 9.62 9.31
CA GLU A 373 -30.18 9.59 10.72
C GLU A 373 -31.13 8.67 11.52
N GLY A 374 -30.55 7.70 12.24
CA GLY A 374 -31.30 6.65 12.95
C GLY A 374 -32.00 5.60 12.06
N GLN A 375 -31.77 5.61 10.75
CA GLN A 375 -32.42 4.73 9.77
C GLN A 375 -31.37 4.04 8.86
N GLN A 376 -30.32 3.46 9.46
CA GLN A 376 -29.20 2.86 8.73
C GLN A 376 -29.65 1.75 7.77
N ASP A 377 -30.60 0.90 8.16
CA ASP A 377 -31.11 -0.19 7.30
C ASP A 377 -31.74 0.34 6.01
N LYS A 378 -32.47 1.47 6.10
CA LYS A 378 -33.04 2.11 4.90
C LYS A 378 -31.97 2.72 4.00
N LEU A 379 -30.87 3.22 4.58
CA LEU A 379 -29.74 3.71 3.79
C LEU A 379 -29.03 2.56 3.09
N ILE A 380 -28.87 1.42 3.76
CA ILE A 380 -28.31 0.18 3.20
C ILE A 380 -29.17 -0.29 2.02
N ASP A 381 -30.48 -0.43 2.22
CA ASP A 381 -31.44 -0.82 1.18
C ASP A 381 -31.34 0.13 -0.02
N PHE A 382 -31.42 1.43 0.23
CA PHE A 382 -31.37 2.44 -0.81
C PHE A 382 -30.05 2.41 -1.61
N ALA A 383 -28.91 2.27 -0.92
CA ALA A 383 -27.60 2.21 -1.55
C ALA A 383 -27.45 0.96 -2.40
N ALA A 384 -27.82 -0.21 -1.87
CA ALA A 384 -27.77 -1.48 -2.59
C ALA A 384 -28.66 -1.46 -3.84
N GLU A 385 -29.90 -1.00 -3.72
CA GLU A 385 -30.83 -0.82 -4.85
C GLU A 385 -30.27 0.14 -5.90
N SER A 386 -29.71 1.28 -5.48
CA SER A 386 -29.12 2.27 -6.39
C SER A 386 -27.95 1.68 -7.18
N ILE A 387 -27.09 0.88 -6.53
CA ILE A 387 -25.99 0.19 -7.20
C ILE A 387 -26.53 -0.78 -8.26
N THR A 388 -27.62 -1.52 -8.00
CA THR A 388 -28.22 -2.41 -9.01
C THR A 388 -28.69 -1.65 -10.27
N GLN A 389 -29.05 -0.37 -10.10
CA GLN A 389 -29.43 0.55 -11.17
C GLN A 389 -28.22 1.23 -11.84
N GLN A 390 -27.02 0.66 -11.68
CA GLN A 390 -25.76 1.17 -12.23
C GLN A 390 -25.38 2.57 -11.71
N LYS A 391 -25.83 2.96 -10.51
CA LYS A 391 -25.42 4.22 -9.88
C LYS A 391 -24.09 4.07 -9.17
N VAL A 392 -23.22 5.07 -9.33
CA VAL A 392 -21.94 5.14 -8.63
C VAL A 392 -22.08 5.99 -7.37
N ILE A 393 -21.62 5.46 -6.24
CA ILE A 393 -21.78 6.08 -4.93
C ILE A 393 -20.40 6.41 -4.35
N GLY A 394 -20.18 7.68 -4.01
CA GLY A 394 -19.09 8.10 -3.13
C GLY A 394 -19.50 7.85 -1.67
N LEU A 395 -18.69 7.09 -0.94
CA LEU A 395 -18.92 6.72 0.46
C LEU A 395 -17.90 7.44 1.34
N HIS A 396 -18.40 8.31 2.22
CA HIS A 396 -17.63 9.00 3.25
C HIS A 396 -18.30 8.77 4.62
N GLN A 397 -17.73 7.87 5.41
CA GLN A 397 -18.26 7.48 6.72
C GLN A 397 -17.15 7.05 7.68
N GLY A 398 -17.40 7.14 8.98
CA GLY A 398 -16.47 6.70 10.02
C GLY A 398 -15.05 7.29 9.91
N ARG A 399 -14.10 6.60 10.54
CA ARG A 399 -12.67 6.94 10.51
C ARG A 399 -12.05 6.56 9.17
N PHE A 400 -11.31 7.46 8.53
CA PHE A 400 -10.64 7.11 7.28
C PHE A 400 -9.53 6.05 7.47
N GLU A 401 -9.22 5.36 6.38
CA GLU A 401 -8.24 4.28 6.28
C GLU A 401 -6.80 4.80 6.36
N TRP A 402 -5.94 4.04 7.06
CA TRP A 402 -4.49 4.24 7.04
C TRP A 402 -3.86 3.35 5.98
N GLY A 403 -3.13 3.96 5.05
CA GLY A 403 -2.43 3.30 3.96
C GLY A 403 -2.93 3.79 2.59
N PRO A 404 -2.43 3.20 1.49
CA PRO A 404 -2.71 3.68 0.14
C PRO A 404 -4.01 3.15 -0.47
N ARG A 405 -4.83 2.41 0.30
CA ARG A 405 -6.05 1.73 -0.16
C ARG A 405 -7.28 2.32 0.53
N ALA A 406 -8.32 2.60 -0.25
CA ALA A 406 -9.65 2.81 0.32
C ALA A 406 -10.31 1.45 0.55
N LEU A 407 -10.87 1.28 1.74
CA LEU A 407 -11.37 0.02 2.28
C LEU A 407 -12.81 0.20 2.82
N GLY A 408 -13.57 1.16 2.29
CA GLY A 408 -14.99 1.33 2.57
C GLY A 408 -15.39 2.58 3.35
N ASN A 409 -14.44 3.38 3.83
CA ASN A 409 -14.74 4.61 4.56
C ASN A 409 -14.49 5.86 3.72
N ARG A 410 -13.57 5.81 2.75
CA ARG A 410 -13.33 6.85 1.74
C ARG A 410 -13.28 6.21 0.35
N SER A 411 -14.38 5.60 -0.04
CA SER A 411 -14.48 4.71 -1.20
C SER A 411 -15.45 5.24 -2.25
N ILE A 412 -15.22 4.88 -3.50
CA ILE A 412 -16.23 4.92 -4.55
C ILE A 412 -16.65 3.47 -4.80
N ILE A 413 -17.96 3.21 -4.65
CA ILE A 413 -18.55 1.89 -4.80
C ILE A 413 -19.49 1.86 -6.00
N ALA A 414 -19.50 0.73 -6.70
CA ALA A 414 -20.30 0.53 -7.91
C ALA A 414 -20.61 -0.95 -8.17
N ASP A 415 -21.43 -1.20 -9.18
CA ASP A 415 -21.84 -2.54 -9.59
C ASP A 415 -20.66 -3.31 -10.22
N PRO A 416 -20.32 -4.52 -9.76
CA PRO A 416 -19.18 -5.26 -10.31
C PRO A 416 -19.50 -6.04 -11.60
N ARG A 417 -20.78 -6.17 -11.99
CA ARG A 417 -21.22 -7.24 -12.91
C ARG A 417 -20.85 -7.01 -14.37
N THR A 418 -20.59 -5.77 -14.80
CA THR A 418 -20.42 -5.44 -16.23
C THR A 418 -19.12 -4.66 -16.51
N GLU A 419 -18.43 -4.97 -17.61
CA GLU A 419 -17.26 -4.20 -18.06
C GLU A 419 -17.61 -2.73 -18.34
N ALA A 420 -18.84 -2.44 -18.77
CA ALA A 420 -19.31 -1.07 -18.98
C ALA A 420 -19.19 -0.21 -17.71
N MET A 421 -19.41 -0.78 -16.51
CA MET A 421 -19.25 -0.04 -15.27
C MET A 421 -17.78 0.36 -15.02
N LYS A 422 -16.83 -0.50 -15.37
CA LYS A 422 -15.40 -0.17 -15.28
C LYS A 422 -15.03 0.99 -16.20
N GLU A 423 -15.59 1.04 -17.40
CA GLU A 423 -15.41 2.19 -18.31
C GLU A 423 -16.01 3.47 -17.75
N VAL A 424 -17.24 3.40 -17.21
CA VAL A 424 -17.91 4.53 -16.56
C VAL A 424 -17.04 5.11 -15.44
N VAL A 425 -16.56 4.27 -14.53
CA VAL A 425 -15.74 4.75 -13.39
C VAL A 425 -14.37 5.27 -13.87
N ASN A 426 -13.72 4.61 -14.84
CA ASN A 426 -12.40 5.05 -15.33
C ASN A 426 -12.46 6.38 -16.09
N THR A 427 -13.46 6.56 -16.98
CA THR A 427 -13.54 7.70 -17.90
C THR A 427 -14.25 8.91 -17.30
N LYS A 428 -15.40 8.70 -16.63
CA LYS A 428 -16.26 9.79 -16.16
C LYS A 428 -15.92 10.29 -14.76
N ILE A 429 -15.26 9.45 -13.97
CA ILE A 429 -14.98 9.74 -12.56
C ILE A 429 -13.48 9.90 -12.32
N LYS A 430 -12.68 8.93 -12.78
CA LYS A 430 -11.26 8.88 -12.44
C LYS A 430 -10.32 9.58 -13.41
N PHE A 431 -10.74 9.77 -14.66
CA PHE A 431 -9.92 10.36 -15.73
C PHE A 431 -8.53 9.71 -15.81
N ARG A 432 -8.46 8.38 -15.66
CA ARG A 432 -7.21 7.61 -15.53
C ARG A 432 -7.05 6.58 -16.64
N GLU A 433 -5.84 6.02 -16.71
CA GLU A 433 -5.44 5.09 -17.77
C GLU A 433 -6.28 3.79 -17.76
N PRO A 434 -6.59 3.22 -18.96
CA PRO A 434 -7.53 2.10 -19.08
C PRO A 434 -7.05 0.80 -18.42
N PHE A 435 -5.74 0.67 -18.21
CA PHE A 435 -5.12 -0.51 -17.61
C PHE A 435 -5.21 -0.57 -16.08
N ARG A 436 -5.77 0.45 -15.40
CA ARG A 436 -5.84 0.46 -13.93
C ARG A 436 -7.03 -0.35 -13.43
N PRO A 437 -6.82 -1.50 -12.76
CA PRO A 437 -7.90 -2.33 -12.29
C PRO A 437 -8.67 -1.68 -11.12
N PHE A 438 -9.88 -2.17 -10.90
CA PHE A 438 -10.65 -1.94 -9.67
C PHE A 438 -10.57 -3.17 -8.77
N ALA A 439 -10.95 -3.00 -7.51
CA ALA A 439 -10.85 -4.06 -6.51
C ALA A 439 -12.25 -4.63 -6.19
N PRO A 440 -12.41 -5.96 -6.14
CA PRO A 440 -13.60 -6.57 -5.57
C PRO A 440 -13.56 -6.47 -4.05
N VAL A 441 -14.70 -6.14 -3.43
CA VAL A 441 -14.97 -6.37 -2.01
C VAL A 441 -16.03 -7.46 -1.84
N ILE A 442 -15.87 -8.33 -0.85
CA ILE A 442 -16.80 -9.43 -0.53
C ILE A 442 -16.83 -9.67 0.98
N LEU A 443 -17.94 -10.20 1.49
CA LEU A 443 -18.03 -10.69 2.87
C LEU A 443 -17.01 -11.80 3.09
N ARG A 444 -16.28 -11.77 4.21
CA ARG A 444 -15.14 -12.68 4.46
C ARG A 444 -15.54 -14.15 4.33
N GLU A 445 -16.69 -14.53 4.87
CA GLU A 445 -17.24 -15.88 4.84
C GLU A 445 -17.73 -16.33 3.45
N ARG A 446 -17.97 -15.39 2.53
CA ARG A 446 -18.38 -15.66 1.13
C ARG A 446 -17.19 -15.66 0.17
N ALA A 447 -16.00 -15.22 0.61
CA ALA A 447 -14.81 -15.13 -0.22
C ALA A 447 -14.42 -16.46 -0.93
N PRO A 448 -14.52 -17.64 -0.28
CA PRO A 448 -14.20 -18.93 -0.93
C PRO A 448 -15.06 -19.24 -2.16
N GLU A 449 -16.27 -18.66 -2.26
CA GLU A 449 -17.18 -18.89 -3.38
C GLU A 449 -16.75 -18.21 -4.68
N TYR A 450 -15.91 -17.17 -4.59
CA TYR A 450 -15.50 -16.35 -5.73
C TYR A 450 -14.01 -16.40 -6.00
N PHE A 451 -13.19 -16.64 -4.98
CA PHE A 451 -11.73 -16.56 -5.10
C PHE A 451 -11.08 -17.92 -4.88
N ASN A 452 -10.26 -18.34 -5.83
CA ASN A 452 -9.42 -19.51 -5.72
C ASN A 452 -8.13 -19.14 -4.97
N TYR A 453 -8.30 -18.95 -3.67
CA TYR A 453 -7.26 -18.66 -2.70
C TYR A 453 -7.47 -19.66 -1.55
N PRO A 454 -6.50 -20.55 -1.26
CA PRO A 454 -6.63 -21.55 -0.20
C PRO A 454 -6.92 -20.91 1.16
N ASP A 455 -7.98 -21.34 1.84
CA ASP A 455 -8.38 -20.84 3.16
C ASP A 455 -8.47 -19.31 3.26
N VAL A 456 -8.89 -18.62 2.19
CA VAL A 456 -8.90 -17.14 2.08
C VAL A 456 -9.49 -16.41 3.28
N GLU A 457 -10.50 -17.01 3.92
CA GLU A 457 -11.16 -16.52 5.12
C GLU A 457 -10.30 -16.57 6.39
N LYS A 458 -9.14 -17.24 6.37
CA LYS A 458 -8.19 -17.26 7.49
C LYS A 458 -7.13 -16.18 7.39
N HIS A 459 -6.93 -15.61 6.20
CA HIS A 459 -5.84 -14.66 5.95
C HIS A 459 -6.27 -13.21 6.15
N GLU A 460 -5.42 -12.41 6.80
CA GLU A 460 -5.67 -10.98 7.00
C GLU A 460 -5.27 -10.11 5.79
N ALA A 461 -4.33 -10.55 4.96
CA ALA A 461 -3.85 -9.75 3.82
C ALA A 461 -4.97 -9.34 2.82
N PRO A 462 -5.94 -10.21 2.48
CA PRO A 462 -7.11 -9.82 1.68
C PRO A 462 -7.92 -8.67 2.31
N ARG A 463 -8.05 -8.55 3.63
CA ARG A 463 -8.80 -7.44 4.28
C ARG A 463 -8.34 -6.07 3.80
N TYR A 464 -7.05 -5.94 3.49
CA TYR A 464 -6.40 -4.68 3.17
C TYR A 464 -6.12 -4.47 1.68
N MET A 465 -6.66 -5.31 0.78
CA MET A 465 -6.32 -5.31 -0.65
C MET A 465 -4.82 -5.50 -0.91
N LEU A 466 -4.16 -6.36 -0.14
CA LEU A 466 -2.72 -6.63 -0.27
C LEU A 466 -2.41 -7.91 -1.06
N MET A 467 -3.43 -8.57 -1.62
CA MET A 467 -3.32 -9.81 -2.39
C MET A 467 -4.06 -9.67 -3.74
N VAL A 468 -3.39 -10.04 -4.82
CA VAL A 468 -4.08 -10.37 -6.08
C VAL A 468 -4.53 -11.83 -5.96
N SER A 469 -5.83 -12.04 -5.92
CA SER A 469 -6.43 -13.36 -5.72
C SER A 469 -7.02 -13.85 -7.04
N PRO A 470 -6.73 -15.09 -7.48
CA PRO A 470 -7.41 -15.68 -8.63
C PRO A 470 -8.92 -15.77 -8.39
N VAL A 471 -9.70 -15.48 -9.41
CA VAL A 471 -11.17 -15.61 -9.40
C VAL A 471 -11.53 -16.96 -10.02
N HIS A 472 -12.45 -17.71 -9.41
CA HIS A 472 -12.95 -18.96 -9.97
C HIS A 472 -13.49 -18.74 -11.39
N GLU A 473 -13.13 -19.62 -12.32
CA GLU A 473 -13.44 -19.46 -13.76
C GLU A 473 -14.95 -19.24 -14.00
N ASP A 474 -15.82 -19.96 -13.29
CA ASP A 474 -17.29 -19.87 -13.40
C ASP A 474 -17.88 -18.59 -12.78
N LYS A 475 -17.06 -17.77 -12.13
CA LYS A 475 -17.45 -16.49 -11.51
C LYS A 475 -16.90 -15.27 -12.23
N GLN A 476 -15.92 -15.41 -13.12
CA GLN A 476 -15.22 -14.27 -13.74
C GLN A 476 -16.19 -13.33 -14.46
N ASP A 477 -17.09 -13.88 -15.28
CA ASP A 477 -18.10 -13.10 -16.03
C ASP A 477 -19.15 -12.44 -15.11
N LYS A 478 -19.34 -12.95 -13.89
CA LYS A 478 -20.32 -12.40 -12.93
C LYS A 478 -19.83 -11.13 -12.25
N ILE A 479 -18.52 -10.89 -12.25
CA ILE A 479 -17.88 -9.75 -11.58
C ILE A 479 -16.86 -9.06 -12.50
N ALA A 480 -17.17 -8.99 -13.79
CA ALA A 480 -16.26 -8.55 -14.84
C ALA A 480 -15.57 -7.20 -14.53
N ALA A 481 -16.29 -6.21 -13.98
CA ALA A 481 -15.74 -4.88 -13.69
C ALA A 481 -14.54 -4.88 -12.71
N VAL A 482 -14.44 -5.94 -11.89
CA VAL A 482 -13.40 -6.14 -10.86
C VAL A 482 -12.55 -7.38 -11.10
N CYS A 483 -12.81 -8.13 -12.17
CA CYS A 483 -12.02 -9.26 -12.63
C CYS A 483 -11.08 -8.81 -13.75
N HIS A 484 -9.79 -8.79 -13.47
CA HIS A 484 -8.74 -8.42 -14.41
C HIS A 484 -7.94 -9.65 -14.80
N LEU A 485 -8.19 -10.15 -16.02
CA LEU A 485 -7.53 -11.34 -16.59
C LEU A 485 -7.58 -12.56 -15.63
N GLY A 486 -8.76 -12.82 -15.07
CA GLY A 486 -9.00 -13.92 -14.14
C GLY A 486 -8.56 -13.69 -12.70
N THR A 487 -8.15 -12.47 -12.34
CA THR A 487 -7.71 -12.14 -10.97
C THR A 487 -8.37 -10.86 -10.45
N GLY A 488 -8.48 -10.72 -9.13
CA GLY A 488 -8.99 -9.52 -8.47
C GLY A 488 -8.15 -9.15 -7.26
N ARG A 489 -7.93 -7.85 -7.03
CA ARG A 489 -7.26 -7.38 -5.81
C ARG A 489 -8.26 -7.35 -4.65
N LEU A 490 -8.49 -8.51 -4.06
CA LEU A 490 -9.53 -8.81 -3.11
C LEU A 490 -9.48 -7.92 -1.86
N GLN A 491 -10.64 -7.40 -1.46
CA GLN A 491 -10.96 -6.94 -0.11
C GLN A 491 -11.95 -7.91 0.56
N THR A 492 -11.62 -8.44 1.73
CA THR A 492 -12.59 -9.09 2.62
C THR A 492 -13.07 -8.14 3.71
N ILE A 493 -14.32 -8.31 4.16
CA ILE A 493 -14.93 -7.50 5.21
C ILE A 493 -15.78 -8.34 6.17
N GLU A 494 -15.81 -7.91 7.43
CA GLU A 494 -16.65 -8.46 8.50
C GLU A 494 -17.48 -7.34 9.12
N ARG A 495 -18.67 -7.70 9.60
CA ARG A 495 -19.68 -6.78 10.08
C ARG A 495 -19.16 -5.91 11.24
N GLU A 496 -18.36 -6.48 12.12
CA GLU A 496 -17.82 -5.84 13.32
C GLU A 496 -16.88 -4.68 12.98
N THR A 497 -16.20 -4.76 11.83
CA THR A 497 -15.22 -3.73 11.44
C THR A 497 -15.84 -2.56 10.70
N ASN A 498 -16.90 -2.80 9.93
CA ASN A 498 -17.57 -1.76 9.15
C ASN A 498 -19.04 -2.14 8.83
N PRO A 499 -19.98 -1.88 9.77
CA PRO A 499 -21.37 -2.37 9.65
C PRO A 499 -22.14 -1.82 8.45
N LEU A 500 -21.98 -0.52 8.14
CA LEU A 500 -22.67 0.11 7.00
C LEU A 500 -22.16 -0.49 5.69
N TYR A 501 -20.84 -0.57 5.50
CA TYR A 501 -20.28 -1.08 4.27
C TYR A 501 -20.57 -2.56 4.06
N TYR A 502 -20.45 -3.36 5.14
CA TYR A 502 -20.86 -4.76 5.16
C TYR A 502 -22.34 -4.90 4.75
N GLY A 503 -23.23 -4.13 5.37
CA GLY A 503 -24.67 -4.20 5.11
C GLY A 503 -25.04 -3.89 3.66
N ILE A 504 -24.36 -2.91 3.03
CA ILE A 504 -24.57 -2.61 1.60
C ILE A 504 -24.18 -3.81 0.73
N ILE A 505 -23.05 -4.47 1.02
CA ILE A 505 -22.57 -5.63 0.25
C ILE A 505 -23.50 -6.83 0.45
N GLU A 506 -23.90 -7.11 1.69
CA GLU A 506 -24.84 -8.18 2.03
C GLU A 506 -26.16 -7.97 1.31
N ARG A 507 -26.75 -6.78 1.44
CA ARG A 507 -28.02 -6.45 0.81
C ARG A 507 -27.96 -6.49 -0.71
N PHE A 508 -26.88 -6.01 -1.31
CA PHE A 508 -26.66 -6.15 -2.75
C PHE A 508 -26.58 -7.62 -3.17
N GLY A 509 -25.92 -8.46 -2.36
CA GLY A 509 -25.86 -9.90 -2.54
C GLY A 509 -27.22 -10.59 -2.47
N GLU A 510 -28.10 -10.17 -1.55
CA GLU A 510 -29.48 -10.67 -1.47
C GLU A 510 -30.32 -10.31 -2.71
N ILE A 511 -30.16 -9.09 -3.22
CA ILE A 511 -30.92 -8.61 -4.39
C ILE A 511 -30.45 -9.29 -5.68
N THR A 512 -29.14 -9.50 -5.83
CA THR A 512 -28.54 -9.89 -7.12
C THR A 512 -28.05 -11.34 -7.17
N GLY A 513 -27.92 -12.00 -6.02
CA GLY A 513 -27.21 -13.27 -5.88
C GLY A 513 -25.69 -13.14 -5.95
N ILE A 514 -25.13 -11.93 -6.00
CA ILE A 514 -23.69 -11.66 -6.15
C ILE A 514 -23.21 -10.81 -4.96
N PRO A 515 -22.57 -11.40 -3.93
CA PRO A 515 -22.14 -10.68 -2.72
C PRO A 515 -20.83 -9.91 -2.92
N VAL A 516 -20.63 -9.33 -4.10
CA VAL A 516 -19.41 -8.59 -4.47
C VAL A 516 -19.79 -7.16 -4.83
N LEU A 517 -18.95 -6.19 -4.47
CA LEU A 517 -19.03 -4.83 -5.01
C LEU A 517 -17.69 -4.40 -5.61
N LEU A 518 -17.76 -3.43 -6.53
CA LEU A 518 -16.58 -2.68 -6.94
C LEU A 518 -16.20 -1.68 -5.85
N ASN A 519 -14.92 -1.64 -5.49
CA ASN A 519 -14.34 -0.62 -4.62
C ASN A 519 -13.14 0.04 -5.30
N THR A 520 -13.06 1.36 -5.18
CA THR A 520 -11.89 2.17 -5.55
C THR A 520 -11.75 3.37 -4.62
N SER A 521 -10.57 4.00 -4.61
CA SER A 521 -10.32 5.16 -3.78
C SER A 521 -11.30 6.30 -4.06
N PHE A 522 -11.64 7.11 -3.07
CA PHE A 522 -12.42 8.33 -3.31
C PHE A 522 -11.49 9.53 -3.45
N ASN A 523 -11.17 9.86 -4.72
CA ASN A 523 -10.29 10.96 -5.13
C ASN A 523 -10.35 11.17 -6.65
N LEU A 524 -9.86 12.30 -7.14
CA LEU A 524 -9.55 12.48 -8.57
C LEU A 524 -8.09 12.14 -8.87
N ARG A 525 -7.73 12.08 -10.17
CA ARG A 525 -6.33 11.91 -10.59
C ARG A 525 -5.47 13.04 -10.03
N GLY A 526 -4.36 12.67 -9.38
CA GLY A 526 -3.40 13.62 -8.81
C GLY A 526 -3.72 14.09 -7.38
N GLU A 527 -4.86 13.70 -6.83
CA GLU A 527 -5.29 14.07 -5.47
C GLU A 527 -5.12 12.90 -4.49
N PRO A 528 -4.87 13.15 -3.19
CA PRO A 528 -4.97 12.13 -2.15
C PRO A 528 -6.42 11.67 -1.96
N ILE A 529 -6.60 10.57 -1.22
CA ILE A 529 -7.93 10.13 -0.77
C ILE A 529 -8.57 11.24 0.06
N VAL A 530 -9.85 11.53 -0.19
CA VAL A 530 -10.59 12.56 0.55
C VAL A 530 -10.60 12.26 2.04
N ASN A 531 -10.37 13.27 2.87
CA ASN A 531 -10.39 13.16 4.33
C ASN A 531 -11.66 13.82 4.89
N THR A 532 -11.89 15.09 4.57
CA THR A 532 -12.96 15.91 5.16
C THR A 532 -14.28 15.84 4.40
N PRO A 533 -15.44 16.16 5.02
CA PRO A 533 -16.72 16.28 4.32
C PRO A 533 -16.67 17.22 3.12
N ARG A 534 -15.91 18.31 3.26
CA ARG A 534 -15.68 19.29 2.18
C ARG A 534 -14.94 18.67 1.00
N GLU A 535 -13.88 17.92 1.25
CA GLU A 535 -13.11 17.27 0.19
C GLU A 535 -13.96 16.23 -0.53
N ALA A 536 -14.72 15.40 0.20
CA ALA A 536 -15.64 14.42 -0.38
C ALA A 536 -16.70 15.09 -1.27
N PHE A 537 -17.33 16.17 -0.78
CA PHE A 537 -18.31 16.92 -1.56
C PHE A 537 -17.69 17.61 -2.78
N ASN A 538 -16.47 18.14 -2.66
CA ASN A 538 -15.77 18.75 -3.80
C ASN A 538 -15.46 17.70 -4.87
N THR A 539 -14.92 16.54 -4.49
CA THR A 539 -14.68 15.43 -5.42
C THR A 539 -15.99 14.95 -6.06
N PHE A 540 -17.05 14.76 -5.28
CA PHE A 540 -18.38 14.43 -5.79
C PHE A 540 -18.91 15.47 -6.79
N SER A 541 -18.80 16.76 -6.47
CA SER A 541 -19.30 17.84 -7.33
C SER A 541 -18.51 17.98 -8.64
N ASN A 542 -17.22 17.66 -8.61
CA ASN A 542 -16.30 17.77 -9.75
C ASN A 542 -16.14 16.47 -10.56
N SER A 543 -16.93 15.44 -10.30
CA SER A 543 -16.87 14.13 -10.98
C SER A 543 -18.26 13.63 -11.30
N ASP A 544 -18.42 12.64 -12.19
CA ASP A 544 -19.73 12.07 -12.52
C ASP A 544 -20.21 10.97 -11.55
N ILE A 545 -19.86 11.08 -10.27
CA ILE A 545 -20.46 10.25 -9.23
C ILE A 545 -21.95 10.64 -9.11
N ASP A 546 -22.86 9.67 -9.14
CA ASP A 546 -24.31 9.91 -9.08
C ASP A 546 -24.77 10.36 -7.69
N MET A 547 -24.17 9.77 -6.65
CA MET A 547 -24.60 9.95 -5.26
C MET A 547 -23.42 10.04 -4.30
N LEU A 548 -23.58 10.83 -3.24
CA LEU A 548 -22.64 10.91 -2.13
C LEU A 548 -23.37 10.54 -0.84
N ILE A 549 -22.88 9.50 -0.16
CA ILE A 549 -23.21 9.19 1.22
C ILE A 549 -22.16 9.86 2.09
N LEU A 550 -22.59 10.82 2.90
CA LEU A 550 -21.78 11.60 3.82
C LEU A 550 -22.31 11.43 5.24
N GLY A 551 -21.76 10.48 5.98
CA GLY A 551 -22.36 9.98 7.22
C GLY A 551 -23.75 9.40 6.95
N SER A 552 -24.75 9.86 7.69
CA SER A 552 -26.16 9.49 7.50
C SER A 552 -26.90 10.31 6.43
N TYR A 553 -26.20 11.15 5.65
CA TYR A 553 -26.82 12.03 4.66
C TYR A 553 -26.52 11.59 3.24
N LEU A 554 -27.56 11.54 2.42
CA LEU A 554 -27.46 11.23 1.00
C LEU A 554 -27.64 12.50 0.17
N VAL A 555 -26.65 12.81 -0.66
CA VAL A 555 -26.68 13.87 -1.67
C VAL A 555 -26.80 13.22 -3.05
N LYS A 556 -27.68 13.75 -3.89
CA LYS A 556 -27.88 13.30 -5.28
C LYS A 556 -27.49 14.44 -6.22
N LYS A 557 -26.94 14.09 -7.38
CA LYS A 557 -26.73 15.05 -8.48
C LYS A 557 -28.04 15.52 -9.10
#